data_AF-Q64B03-F1
#
_entry.id   AF-Q64B03-F1
#
_cell.length_a   1.000
_cell.length_b   1.000
_cell.length_c   1.000
_cell.angle_alpha   90.00
_cell.angle_beta   90.00
_cell.angle_gamma   90.00
#
_symmetry.space_group_name_H-M   'P 1'
#
loop_
_entity.id
_entity.type
_entity.pdbx_description
1 polymer ?
#
loop_
_entity_poly.entity_id
_entity_poly.type
_entity_poly.pdbx_seq_one_letter_code
_entity_poly.pdbx_strand_id
1 'polypeptide(L)'
;MEEEGLPKFWAILYALYRLKRICNSFELQKYLYLAKVDGKAPIDYIFVDDYYGPCCSCIKQDAIALGEEGYIKVSFENGWVFEITEDGIKQVENFIRSVPVEVRRSFDLILEKYISLPLVKLRDNRYMNSKPRDEHEQIKKQLLSEIDLLLNEFSQFESNGNSLFIRGSIDYCLLVLKRENLDEIQKDNLLAIINGYLKKIMTLKELTRGNQKVLGYFCLNDIKEDFELAQKACVEYNVLPALFDDDVDLSALIEE
;
A
#
# COMPACT_ATOMS: atom_id res chain seq x y z
N MET A 1 -6.22 31.97 -27.13
CA MET A 1 -5.40 31.34 -26.07
C MET A 1 -6.27 30.26 -25.48
N GLU A 2 -5.99 29.01 -25.82
CA GLU A 2 -6.64 27.88 -25.15
C GLU A 2 -6.25 27.95 -23.68
N GLU A 3 -7.23 27.86 -22.78
CA GLU A 3 -6.94 27.60 -21.37
C GLU A 3 -6.30 26.22 -21.32
N GLU A 4 -4.96 26.15 -21.33
CA GLU A 4 -4.24 24.91 -21.06
C GLU A 4 -4.61 24.48 -19.64
N GLY A 5 -5.55 23.54 -19.57
CA GLY A 5 -5.96 22.90 -18.33
C GLY A 5 -4.76 22.23 -17.65
N LEU A 6 -4.87 22.03 -16.35
CA LEU A 6 -3.83 21.33 -15.60
C LEU A 6 -3.59 19.93 -16.21
N PRO A 7 -2.33 19.49 -16.38
CA PRO A 7 -2.05 18.12 -16.82
C PRO A 7 -2.72 17.11 -15.89
N LYS A 8 -3.31 16.03 -16.41
CA LYS A 8 -3.98 14.99 -15.59
C LYS A 8 -3.16 14.54 -14.37
N PHE A 9 -1.85 14.40 -14.54
CA PHE A 9 -0.89 13.93 -13.54
C PHE A 9 -0.29 15.04 -12.66
N TRP A 10 -0.76 16.29 -12.78
CA TRP A 10 -0.20 17.45 -12.08
C TRP A 10 -0.08 17.21 -10.56
N ALA A 11 -1.07 16.53 -9.99
CA ALA A 11 -1.14 16.28 -8.56
C ALA A 11 -0.08 15.28 -8.09
N ILE A 12 0.26 14.27 -8.90
CA ILE A 12 1.37 13.32 -8.62
C ILE A 12 2.68 14.10 -8.56
N LEU A 13 2.97 14.87 -9.62
CA LEU A 13 4.20 15.66 -9.69
C LEU A 13 4.27 16.73 -8.60
N TYR A 14 3.15 17.36 -8.24
CA TYR A 14 3.11 18.34 -7.17
C TYR A 14 3.40 17.73 -5.80
N ALA A 15 2.79 16.59 -5.48
CA ALA A 15 3.05 15.86 -4.24
C ALA A 15 4.53 15.47 -4.13
N LEU A 16 5.11 14.93 -5.21
CA LEU A 16 6.53 14.58 -5.26
C LEU A 16 7.44 15.81 -5.25
N TYR A 17 7.05 16.94 -5.83
CA TYR A 17 7.81 18.19 -5.76
C TYR A 17 7.94 18.69 -4.32
N ARG A 18 6.85 18.56 -3.56
CA ARG A 18 6.78 18.95 -2.15
C ARG A 18 7.50 17.99 -1.22
N LEU A 19 7.33 16.69 -1.42
CA LEU A 19 7.88 15.66 -0.52
C LEU A 19 9.24 15.10 -0.95
N LYS A 20 9.67 15.38 -2.18
CA LYS A 20 10.86 14.85 -2.87
C LYS A 20 10.80 13.35 -3.16
N ARG A 21 10.33 12.56 -2.21
CA ARG A 21 10.19 11.11 -2.25
C ARG A 21 8.89 10.69 -1.58
N ILE A 22 8.18 9.74 -2.19
CA ILE A 22 7.04 9.05 -1.57
C ILE A 22 7.30 7.56 -1.66
N CYS A 23 7.15 6.89 -0.52
CA CYS A 23 7.33 5.44 -0.41
C CYS A 23 5.95 4.78 -0.45
N ASN A 24 5.82 3.72 -1.23
CA ASN A 24 4.60 2.95 -1.46
C ASN A 24 3.51 3.71 -2.25
N SER A 25 2.84 3.03 -3.19
CA SER A 25 1.79 3.65 -4.00
C SER A 25 0.54 3.98 -3.20
N PHE A 26 0.33 3.32 -2.06
CA PHE A 26 -0.77 3.62 -1.14
C PHE A 26 -0.67 5.03 -0.56
N GLU A 27 0.51 5.43 -0.10
CA GLU A 27 0.74 6.78 0.45
C GLU A 27 0.48 7.84 -0.63
N LEU A 28 1.02 7.63 -1.83
CA LEU A 28 0.79 8.53 -2.97
C LEU A 28 -0.72 8.69 -3.24
N GLN A 29 -1.44 7.59 -3.48
CA GLN A 29 -2.87 7.61 -3.78
C GLN A 29 -3.67 8.36 -2.70
N LYS A 30 -3.30 8.14 -1.45
CA LYS A 30 -3.96 8.77 -0.33
C LYS A 30 -3.71 10.26 -0.21
N TYR A 31 -2.46 10.71 -0.36
CA TYR A 31 -2.17 12.15 -0.35
C TYR A 31 -3.00 12.86 -1.42
N LEU A 32 -3.14 12.25 -2.61
CA LEU A 32 -3.98 12.77 -3.68
C LEU A 32 -5.47 12.73 -3.32
N TYR A 33 -5.95 11.66 -2.69
CA TYR A 33 -7.34 11.57 -2.22
C TYR A 33 -7.67 12.67 -1.20
N LEU A 34 -6.83 12.85 -0.18
CA LEU A 34 -7.03 13.87 0.86
C LEU A 34 -6.95 15.29 0.27
N ALA A 35 -6.01 15.53 -0.65
CA ALA A 35 -5.93 16.79 -1.37
C ALA A 35 -7.20 17.05 -2.19
N LYS A 36 -7.79 16.02 -2.81
CA LYS A 36 -9.05 16.11 -3.56
C LYS A 36 -10.25 16.40 -2.64
N VAL A 37 -10.43 15.61 -1.59
CA VAL A 37 -11.65 15.63 -0.76
C VAL A 37 -11.61 16.75 0.28
N ASP A 38 -10.54 16.84 1.06
CA ASP A 38 -10.41 17.83 2.13
C ASP A 38 -9.81 19.14 1.59
N GLY A 39 -8.80 19.03 0.72
CA GLY A 39 -8.14 20.17 0.11
C GLY A 39 -8.87 20.80 -1.08
N LYS A 40 -9.93 20.14 -1.57
CA LYS A 40 -10.72 20.55 -2.76
C LYS A 40 -9.85 20.82 -4.00
N ALA A 41 -8.71 20.14 -4.10
CA ALA A 41 -7.84 20.25 -5.26
C ALA A 41 -8.53 19.67 -6.51
N PRO A 42 -8.40 20.30 -7.69
CA PRO A 42 -8.99 19.82 -8.94
C PRO A 42 -8.21 18.62 -9.46
N ILE A 43 -8.49 17.45 -8.88
CA ILE A 43 -7.84 16.18 -9.20
C ILE A 43 -8.84 15.28 -9.92
N ASP A 44 -8.52 14.88 -11.15
CA ASP A 44 -9.44 14.16 -12.03
C ASP A 44 -9.56 12.65 -11.72
N TYR A 45 -8.65 12.10 -10.92
CA TYR A 45 -8.68 10.68 -10.53
C TYR A 45 -9.97 10.30 -9.81
N ILE A 46 -10.57 9.19 -10.25
CA ILE A 46 -11.75 8.59 -9.61
C ILE A 46 -11.25 7.57 -8.58
N PHE A 47 -11.55 7.83 -7.31
CA PHE A 47 -11.20 6.95 -6.21
C PHE A 47 -12.36 6.02 -5.89
N VAL A 48 -12.03 4.75 -5.66
CA VAL A 48 -12.94 3.72 -5.14
C VAL A 48 -12.47 3.29 -3.76
N ASP A 49 -13.40 2.90 -2.89
CA ASP A 49 -13.05 2.32 -1.61
C ASP A 49 -12.57 0.88 -1.81
N ASP A 50 -11.36 0.58 -1.35
CA ASP A 50 -10.75 -0.75 -1.35
C ASP A 50 -10.45 -1.20 0.10
N TYR A 51 -10.04 -2.46 0.30
CA TYR A 51 -9.69 -3.03 1.61
C TYR A 51 -8.66 -2.22 2.39
N TYR A 52 -7.81 -1.51 1.65
CA TYR A 52 -6.72 -0.70 2.21
C TYR A 52 -7.09 0.77 2.36
N GLY A 53 -8.22 1.23 1.80
CA GLY A 53 -8.62 2.63 1.75
C GLY A 53 -8.90 3.12 0.32
N PRO A 54 -8.99 4.44 0.11
CA PRO A 54 -9.29 5.01 -1.20
C PRO A 54 -8.17 4.67 -2.19
N CYS A 55 -8.54 4.02 -3.30
CA CYS A 55 -7.65 3.50 -4.31
C CYS A 55 -8.05 4.02 -5.71
N CYS A 56 -7.06 4.27 -6.56
CA CYS A 56 -7.24 4.56 -7.98
C CYS A 56 -6.08 3.91 -8.75
N SER A 57 -6.37 2.83 -9.47
CA SER A 57 -5.39 2.07 -10.24
C SER A 57 -4.63 2.92 -11.26
N CYS A 58 -5.27 3.96 -11.80
CA CYS A 58 -4.65 4.89 -12.76
C CYS A 58 -3.53 5.73 -12.16
N ILE A 59 -3.52 6.02 -10.85
CA ILE A 59 -2.49 6.87 -10.23
C ILE A 59 -1.13 6.19 -10.31
N LYS A 60 -1.08 4.90 -9.98
CA LYS A 60 0.16 4.11 -10.05
C LYS A 60 0.65 3.94 -11.48
N GLN A 61 -0.27 3.68 -12.42
CA GLN A 61 0.07 3.57 -13.84
C GLN A 61 0.61 4.90 -14.40
N ASP A 62 -0.05 6.01 -14.09
CA ASP A 62 0.41 7.34 -14.51
C ASP A 62 1.75 7.70 -13.85
N ALA A 63 2.00 7.32 -12.59
CA ALA A 63 3.31 7.50 -11.96
C ALA A 63 4.40 6.67 -12.67
N ILE A 64 4.12 5.42 -13.04
CA ILE A 64 5.07 4.59 -13.81
C ILE A 64 5.34 5.24 -15.18
N ALA A 65 4.31 5.72 -15.87
CA ALA A 65 4.46 6.41 -17.15
C ALA A 65 5.30 7.71 -17.03
N LEU A 66 5.07 8.51 -15.99
CA LEU A 66 5.93 9.67 -15.67
C LEU A 66 7.39 9.27 -15.42
N GLY A 67 7.60 8.04 -14.95
CA GLY A 67 8.92 7.43 -14.80
C GLY A 67 9.61 7.19 -16.15
N GLU A 68 8.88 6.61 -17.09
CA GLU A 68 9.34 6.38 -18.46
C GLU A 68 9.63 7.69 -19.20
N GLU A 69 8.87 8.74 -18.91
CA GLU A 69 9.07 10.10 -19.42
C GLU A 69 10.22 10.86 -18.73
N GLY A 70 10.81 10.31 -17.66
CA GLY A 70 11.96 10.88 -16.96
C GLY A 70 11.62 11.98 -15.94
N TYR A 71 10.33 12.27 -15.69
CA TYR A 71 9.91 13.27 -14.70
C TYR A 71 10.03 12.78 -13.26
N ILE A 72 9.95 11.47 -13.06
CA ILE A 72 10.16 10.85 -11.75
C ILE A 72 11.09 9.64 -11.90
N LYS A 73 11.85 9.30 -10.86
CA LYS A 73 12.49 7.99 -10.75
C LYS A 73 11.51 7.05 -10.09
N VAL A 74 11.31 5.89 -10.70
CA VAL A 74 10.47 4.82 -10.17
C VAL A 74 11.36 3.62 -9.91
N SER A 75 11.34 3.12 -8.67
CA SER A 75 12.07 1.92 -8.28
C SER A 75 11.19 1.01 -7.44
N PHE A 76 11.55 -0.27 -7.41
CA PHE A 76 10.89 -1.26 -6.56
C PHE A 76 11.95 -1.85 -5.62
N GLU A 77 11.91 -1.41 -4.36
CA GLU A 77 12.76 -1.92 -3.28
C GLU A 77 11.90 -2.88 -2.44
N ASN A 78 11.51 -2.49 -1.23
CA ASN A 78 10.52 -3.21 -0.41
C ASN A 78 9.07 -2.77 -0.69
N GLY A 79 8.88 -2.02 -1.78
CA GLY A 79 7.65 -1.38 -2.23
C GLY A 79 7.98 -0.42 -3.37
N TRP A 80 6.97 0.20 -3.98
CA TRP A 80 7.20 1.22 -4.99
C TRP A 80 7.75 2.49 -4.37
N VAL A 81 8.84 3.03 -4.90
CA VAL A 81 9.40 4.31 -4.49
C VAL A 81 9.35 5.26 -5.67
N PHE A 82 8.80 6.45 -5.42
CA PHE A 82 8.66 7.52 -6.40
C PHE A 82 9.48 8.73 -5.94
N GLU A 83 10.41 9.20 -6.76
CA GLU A 83 11.24 10.37 -6.47
C GLU A 83 11.16 11.37 -7.63
N ILE A 84 11.02 12.66 -7.33
CA ILE A 84 10.99 13.68 -8.40
C ILE A 84 12.39 13.88 -9.01
N THR A 85 12.47 14.01 -10.34
CA THR A 85 13.72 14.38 -11.03
C THR A 85 13.82 15.89 -11.21
N GLU A 86 14.98 16.36 -11.69
CA GLU A 86 15.14 17.77 -12.10
C GLU A 86 14.17 18.15 -13.21
N ASP A 87 13.91 17.27 -14.17
CA ASP A 87 12.96 17.53 -15.25
C ASP A 87 11.52 17.52 -14.75
N GLY A 88 11.19 16.66 -13.79
CA GLY A 88 9.91 16.72 -13.08
C GLY A 88 9.71 18.03 -12.33
N ILE A 89 10.76 18.56 -11.68
CA ILE A 89 10.74 19.87 -11.01
C ILE A 89 10.43 20.97 -12.03
N LYS A 90 11.15 21.03 -13.15
CA LYS A 90 10.90 22.01 -14.23
C LYS A 90 9.47 21.91 -14.74
N GLN A 91 8.96 20.69 -14.91
CA GLN A 91 7.61 20.47 -15.38
C GLN A 91 6.56 21.00 -14.38
N VAL A 92 6.79 20.82 -13.08
CA VAL A 92 5.96 21.45 -12.04
C VAL A 92 6.01 22.96 -12.14
N GLU A 93 7.21 23.56 -12.27
CA GLU A 93 7.36 25.01 -12.40
C GLU A 93 6.61 25.60 -13.60
N ASN A 94 6.45 24.82 -14.68
CA ASN A 94 5.68 25.22 -15.87
C ASN A 94 4.18 25.38 -15.59
N PHE A 95 3.56 24.43 -14.88
CA PHE A 95 2.10 24.48 -14.63
C PHE A 95 1.73 25.04 -13.25
N ILE A 96 2.67 25.18 -12.30
CA ILE A 96 2.30 25.53 -10.92
C ILE A 96 1.64 26.90 -10.80
N ARG A 97 1.94 27.80 -11.74
CA ARG A 97 1.36 29.15 -11.81
C ARG A 97 -0.09 29.14 -12.23
N SER A 98 -0.57 28.09 -12.93
CA SER A 98 -1.99 27.94 -13.26
C SER A 98 -2.80 27.27 -12.14
N VAL A 99 -2.15 26.68 -11.13
CA VAL A 99 -2.82 26.19 -9.92
C VAL A 99 -3.11 27.35 -8.96
N PRO A 100 -4.37 27.60 -8.58
CA PRO A 100 -4.73 28.65 -7.61
C PRO A 100 -3.93 28.55 -6.32
N VAL A 101 -3.55 29.70 -5.75
CA VAL A 101 -2.71 29.77 -4.54
C VAL A 101 -3.39 29.08 -3.36
N GLU A 102 -4.71 29.21 -3.25
CA GLU A 102 -5.53 28.62 -2.20
C GLU A 102 -5.51 27.11 -2.28
N VAL A 103 -5.59 26.55 -3.49
CA VAL A 103 -5.49 25.10 -3.74
C VAL A 103 -4.10 24.60 -3.36
N ARG A 104 -3.03 25.30 -3.78
CA ARG A 104 -1.66 24.92 -3.43
C ARG A 104 -1.44 24.92 -1.93
N ARG A 105 -1.81 26.01 -1.25
CA ARG A 105 -1.71 26.10 0.22
C ARG A 105 -2.49 25.00 0.92
N SER A 106 -3.70 24.70 0.45
CA SER A 106 -4.49 23.63 1.05
C SER A 106 -3.85 22.26 0.85
N PHE A 107 -3.30 22.00 -0.34
CA PHE A 107 -2.58 20.76 -0.63
C PHE A 107 -1.33 20.66 0.25
N ASP A 108 -0.56 21.73 0.38
CA ASP A 108 0.62 21.79 1.23
C ASP A 108 0.30 21.44 2.69
N LEU A 109 -0.77 22.00 3.23
CA LEU A 109 -1.25 21.70 4.58
C LEU A 109 -1.65 20.23 4.73
N ILE A 110 -2.25 19.62 3.70
CA ILE A 110 -2.53 18.18 3.70
C ILE A 110 -1.22 17.40 3.76
N LEU A 111 -0.27 17.67 2.87
CA LEU A 111 1.01 16.95 2.86
C LEU A 111 1.75 17.10 4.19
N GLU A 112 1.84 18.31 4.74
CA GLU A 112 2.50 18.58 6.02
C GLU A 112 1.81 17.89 7.20
N LYS A 113 0.47 17.86 7.22
CA LYS A 113 -0.31 17.22 8.29
C LYS A 113 -0.20 15.69 8.25
N TYR A 114 -0.16 15.12 7.05
CA TYR A 114 -0.33 13.68 6.85
C TYR A 114 0.98 12.92 6.58
N ILE A 115 2.08 13.59 6.21
CA ILE A 115 3.36 12.91 5.92
C ILE A 115 3.95 12.14 7.11
N SER A 116 3.73 12.63 8.33
CA SER A 116 4.27 12.01 9.55
C SER A 116 3.28 11.07 10.23
N LEU A 117 2.07 10.92 9.68
CA LEU A 117 1.08 10.06 10.30
C LEU A 117 1.38 8.59 9.99
N PRO A 118 1.29 7.71 11.00
CA PRO A 118 1.31 6.27 10.80
C PRO A 118 0.35 5.86 9.68
N LEU A 119 0.77 4.90 8.87
CA LEU A 119 0.04 4.37 7.73
C LEU A 119 -1.38 3.93 8.10
N VAL A 120 -1.53 3.34 9.29
CA VAL A 120 -2.84 2.98 9.83
C VAL A 120 -3.71 4.18 10.19
N LYS A 121 -3.15 5.24 10.79
CA LYS A 121 -3.91 6.48 11.08
C LYS A 121 -4.31 7.21 9.82
N LEU A 122 -3.48 7.12 8.80
CA LEU A 122 -3.81 7.59 7.49
C LEU A 122 -5.11 6.90 7.03
N ARG A 123 -5.25 5.58 7.19
CA ARG A 123 -6.43 4.82 6.73
C ARG A 123 -7.72 5.18 7.45
N ASP A 124 -7.65 5.50 8.72
CA ASP A 124 -8.81 5.54 9.61
C ASP A 124 -9.70 6.78 9.49
N ASN A 125 -9.48 7.66 8.51
CA ASN A 125 -10.11 8.99 8.56
C ASN A 125 -11.61 9.04 8.19
N ARG A 126 -12.28 7.99 7.70
CA ARG A 126 -13.74 8.04 7.41
C ARG A 126 -14.61 6.77 7.51
N TYR A 127 -14.09 5.57 7.79
CA TYR A 127 -14.88 4.32 7.56
C TYR A 127 -14.89 3.23 8.64
N MET A 128 -14.34 3.47 9.83
CA MET A 128 -14.35 2.44 10.88
C MET A 128 -15.59 2.59 11.77
N ASN A 129 -16.70 1.96 11.36
CA ASN A 129 -17.62 1.43 12.37
C ASN A 129 -16.91 0.20 12.94
N SER A 130 -16.30 0.35 14.12
CA SER A 130 -15.64 -0.77 14.81
C SER A 130 -16.62 -1.93 14.95
N LYS A 131 -16.26 -3.11 14.43
CA LYS A 131 -17.10 -4.30 14.63
C LYS A 131 -17.05 -4.73 16.09
N PRO A 132 -18.10 -5.38 16.62
CA PRO A 132 -18.07 -5.96 17.95
C PRO A 132 -16.92 -6.96 18.09
N ARG A 133 -16.37 -7.08 19.30
CA ARG A 133 -15.29 -8.03 19.63
C ARG A 133 -15.54 -9.47 19.14
N ASP A 134 -16.77 -9.96 19.25
CA ASP A 134 -17.13 -11.31 18.81
C ASP A 134 -17.00 -11.50 17.30
N GLU A 135 -17.29 -10.45 16.50
CA GLU A 135 -17.07 -10.48 15.06
C GLU A 135 -15.58 -10.47 14.71
N HIS A 136 -14.74 -9.74 15.47
CA HIS A 136 -13.28 -9.78 15.28
C HIS A 136 -12.71 -11.17 15.52
N GLU A 137 -13.14 -11.87 16.56
CA GLU A 137 -12.70 -13.25 16.83
C GLU A 137 -13.17 -14.23 15.76
N GLN A 138 -14.36 -14.04 15.19
CA GLN A 138 -14.83 -14.85 14.06
C GLN A 138 -14.01 -14.61 12.81
N ILE A 139 -13.74 -13.34 12.46
CA ILE A 139 -12.89 -12.98 11.31
C ILE A 139 -11.49 -13.56 11.51
N LYS A 140 -10.89 -13.39 12.70
CA LYS A 140 -9.58 -13.95 13.03
C LYS A 140 -9.55 -15.47 12.84
N LYS A 141 -10.56 -16.20 13.33
CA LYS A 141 -10.67 -17.66 13.14
C LYS A 141 -10.79 -18.05 11.67
N GLN A 142 -11.57 -17.30 10.89
CA GLN A 142 -11.69 -17.52 9.44
C GLN A 142 -10.35 -17.34 8.76
N LEU A 143 -9.64 -16.24 9.02
CA LEU A 143 -8.33 -15.96 8.44
C LEU A 143 -7.29 -17.02 8.83
N LEU A 144 -7.28 -17.48 10.09
CA LEU A 144 -6.41 -18.58 10.52
C LEU A 144 -6.69 -19.87 9.73
N SER A 145 -7.96 -20.21 9.54
CA SER A 145 -8.34 -21.38 8.73
C SER A 145 -7.95 -21.22 7.25
N GLU A 146 -8.08 -20.02 6.67
CA GLU A 146 -7.67 -19.74 5.30
C GLU A 146 -6.15 -19.85 5.15
N ILE A 147 -5.39 -19.33 6.10
CA ILE A 147 -3.94 -19.44 6.16
C ILE A 147 -3.49 -20.89 6.19
N ASP A 148 -4.08 -21.72 7.05
CA ASP A 148 -3.74 -23.15 7.14
C ASP A 148 -3.98 -23.87 5.79
N LEU A 149 -5.07 -23.54 5.09
CA LEU A 149 -5.35 -24.07 3.76
C LEU A 149 -4.30 -23.62 2.73
N LEU A 150 -3.97 -22.33 2.72
CA LEU A 150 -2.99 -21.76 1.79
C LEU A 150 -1.58 -22.32 2.03
N LEU A 151 -1.14 -22.47 3.27
CA LEU A 151 0.16 -23.09 3.62
C LEU A 151 0.22 -24.54 3.14
N ASN A 152 -0.82 -25.32 3.40
CA ASN A 152 -0.91 -26.70 2.93
C ASN A 152 -0.86 -26.82 1.40
N GLU A 153 -1.39 -25.83 0.69
CA GLU A 153 -1.43 -25.84 -0.77
C GLU A 153 -0.12 -25.35 -1.39
N PHE A 154 0.41 -24.21 -0.94
CA PHE A 154 1.68 -23.68 -1.42
C PHE A 154 2.89 -24.52 -1.00
N SER A 155 2.78 -25.36 0.03
CA SER A 155 3.82 -26.34 0.36
C SER A 155 4.06 -27.39 -0.74
N GLN A 156 3.07 -27.60 -1.62
CA GLN A 156 3.16 -28.54 -2.74
C GLN A 156 3.86 -27.94 -3.97
N PHE A 157 4.05 -26.62 -4.02
CA PHE A 157 4.66 -25.95 -5.17
C PHE A 157 6.18 -26.18 -5.18
N GLU A 158 6.75 -26.29 -6.38
CA GLU A 158 8.21 -26.32 -6.54
C GLU A 158 8.84 -25.07 -5.90
N SER A 159 9.95 -25.27 -5.19
CA SER A 159 10.63 -24.18 -4.50
C SER A 159 11.30 -23.24 -5.50
N ASN A 160 10.82 -22.00 -5.54
CA ASN A 160 11.39 -20.89 -6.30
C ASN A 160 11.21 -19.60 -5.50
N GLY A 161 11.76 -18.47 -5.99
CA GLY A 161 11.69 -17.20 -5.26
C GLY A 161 10.25 -16.76 -4.93
N ASN A 162 9.30 -16.98 -5.85
CA ASN A 162 7.90 -16.61 -5.65
C ASN A 162 7.20 -17.54 -4.64
N SER A 163 7.39 -18.86 -4.73
CA SER A 163 6.77 -19.80 -3.79
C SER A 163 7.38 -19.72 -2.39
N LEU A 164 8.67 -19.39 -2.27
CA LEU A 164 9.30 -19.10 -0.97
C LEU A 164 8.76 -17.80 -0.37
N PHE A 165 8.68 -16.73 -1.15
CA PHE A 165 8.11 -15.46 -0.72
C PHE A 165 6.68 -15.64 -0.19
N ILE A 166 5.80 -16.29 -0.97
CA ILE A 166 4.39 -16.49 -0.59
C ILE A 166 4.26 -17.32 0.68
N ARG A 167 5.02 -18.40 0.83
CA ARG A 167 4.97 -19.21 2.05
C ARG A 167 5.43 -18.40 3.27
N GLY A 168 6.57 -17.72 3.15
CA GLY A 168 7.10 -16.90 4.24
C GLY A 168 6.18 -15.74 4.64
N SER A 169 5.51 -15.11 3.68
CA SER A 169 4.56 -14.03 3.98
C SER A 169 3.25 -14.53 4.58
N ILE A 170 2.77 -15.72 4.18
CA ILE A 170 1.62 -16.36 4.83
C ILE A 170 1.98 -16.78 6.27
N ASP A 171 3.16 -17.37 6.47
CA ASP A 171 3.66 -17.73 7.81
C ASP A 171 3.81 -16.49 8.71
N TYR A 172 4.29 -15.38 8.15
CA TYR A 172 4.32 -14.11 8.87
C TYR A 172 2.91 -13.69 9.32
N CYS A 173 1.93 -13.69 8.41
CA CYS A 173 0.54 -13.38 8.74
C CYS A 173 -0.03 -14.34 9.81
N LEU A 174 0.34 -15.62 9.80
CA LEU A 174 -0.05 -16.58 10.84
C LEU A 174 0.47 -16.15 12.21
N LEU A 175 1.76 -15.81 12.30
CA LEU A 175 2.40 -15.37 13.54
C LEU A 175 1.79 -14.06 14.04
N VAL A 176 1.54 -13.11 13.14
CA VAL A 176 0.85 -11.85 13.45
C VAL A 176 -0.50 -12.14 14.11
N LEU A 177 -1.34 -12.97 13.49
CA LEU A 177 -2.66 -13.30 14.03
C LEU A 177 -2.56 -14.05 15.36
N LYS A 178 -1.55 -14.91 15.57
CA LYS A 178 -1.38 -15.61 16.85
C LYS A 178 -0.95 -14.67 17.98
N ARG A 179 -0.11 -13.68 17.68
CA ARG A 179 0.53 -12.81 18.68
C ARG A 179 -0.17 -11.47 18.90
N GLU A 180 -1.02 -11.03 17.98
CA GLU A 180 -1.73 -9.76 18.13
C GLU A 180 -2.55 -9.73 19.42
N ASN A 181 -2.42 -8.63 20.16
CA ASN A 181 -3.21 -8.31 21.34
C ASN A 181 -3.57 -6.82 21.27
N LEU A 182 -4.41 -6.48 20.29
CA LEU A 182 -4.71 -5.10 19.92
C LEU A 182 -6.06 -4.63 20.44
N ASP A 183 -6.24 -3.31 20.53
CA ASP A 183 -7.57 -2.72 20.73
C ASP A 183 -8.47 -2.95 19.51
N GLU A 184 -9.78 -2.76 19.67
CA GLU A 184 -10.77 -3.10 18.63
C GLU A 184 -10.54 -2.38 17.30
N ILE A 185 -10.07 -1.13 17.32
CA ILE A 185 -9.85 -0.34 16.10
C ILE A 185 -8.59 -0.84 15.38
N GLN A 186 -7.50 -1.00 16.13
CA GLN A 186 -6.25 -1.52 15.59
C GLN A 186 -6.41 -2.97 15.07
N LYS A 187 -7.21 -3.77 15.76
CA LYS A 187 -7.52 -5.15 15.37
C LYS A 187 -8.34 -5.21 14.09
N ASP A 188 -9.44 -4.46 13.99
CA ASP A 188 -10.22 -4.42 12.74
C ASP A 188 -9.34 -3.96 11.57
N ASN A 189 -8.42 -3.03 11.84
CA ASN A 189 -7.47 -2.55 10.86
C ASN A 189 -6.55 -3.65 10.33
N LEU A 190 -5.82 -4.27 11.25
CA LEU A 190 -4.87 -5.32 10.94
C LEU A 190 -5.55 -6.51 10.24
N LEU A 191 -6.73 -6.92 10.72
CA LEU A 191 -7.51 -8.01 10.11
C LEU A 191 -7.95 -7.67 8.68
N ALA A 192 -8.36 -6.42 8.41
CA ALA A 192 -8.73 -6.00 7.06
C ALA A 192 -7.53 -6.01 6.09
N ILE A 193 -6.36 -5.55 6.55
CA ILE A 193 -5.12 -5.57 5.74
C ILE A 193 -4.72 -7.02 5.41
N ILE A 194 -4.68 -7.89 6.42
CA ILE A 194 -4.33 -9.31 6.23
C ILE A 194 -5.35 -9.99 5.31
N ASN A 195 -6.65 -9.73 5.48
CA ASN A 195 -7.70 -10.29 4.63
C ASN A 195 -7.53 -9.85 3.16
N GLY A 196 -7.29 -8.56 2.92
CA GLY A 196 -7.02 -8.04 1.58
C GLY A 196 -5.84 -8.77 0.92
N TYR A 197 -4.76 -8.96 1.70
CA TYR A 197 -3.56 -9.63 1.23
C TYR A 197 -3.83 -11.10 0.87
N LEU A 198 -4.49 -11.84 1.77
CA LEU A 198 -4.84 -13.25 1.55
C LEU A 198 -5.77 -13.44 0.36
N LYS A 199 -6.68 -12.50 0.08
CA LYS A 199 -7.53 -12.55 -1.13
C LYS A 199 -6.73 -12.48 -2.42
N LYS A 200 -5.67 -11.67 -2.48
CA LYS A 200 -4.77 -11.64 -3.65
C LYS A 200 -4.00 -12.96 -3.78
N ILE A 201 -3.55 -13.53 -2.67
CA ILE A 201 -2.91 -14.85 -2.65
C ILE A 201 -3.87 -15.96 -3.12
N MET A 202 -5.13 -15.95 -2.67
CA MET A 202 -6.17 -16.87 -3.15
C MET A 202 -6.42 -16.72 -4.65
N THR A 203 -6.44 -15.48 -5.16
CA THR A 203 -6.58 -15.23 -6.60
C THR A 203 -5.40 -15.82 -7.37
N LEU A 204 -4.18 -15.62 -6.88
CA LEU A 204 -2.97 -16.18 -7.48
C LEU A 204 -2.99 -17.72 -7.48
N LYS A 205 -3.43 -18.34 -6.38
CA LYS A 205 -3.67 -19.78 -6.30
C LYS A 205 -4.58 -20.23 -7.44
N GLU A 206 -5.76 -19.62 -7.61
CA GLU A 206 -6.69 -20.02 -8.67
C GLU A 206 -6.10 -19.84 -10.08
N LEU A 207 -5.32 -18.78 -10.32
CA LEU A 207 -4.64 -18.57 -11.60
C LEU A 207 -3.55 -19.60 -11.89
N THR A 208 -2.95 -20.20 -10.87
CA THR A 208 -1.92 -21.24 -11.01
C THR A 208 -2.49 -22.66 -11.02
N ARG A 209 -3.82 -22.80 -10.91
CA ARG A 209 -4.50 -24.09 -10.85
C ARG A 209 -4.23 -24.92 -12.11
N GLY A 210 -3.78 -26.15 -11.90
CA GLY A 210 -3.45 -27.09 -12.98
C GLY A 210 -2.03 -26.95 -13.55
N ASN A 211 -1.29 -25.87 -13.24
CA ASN A 211 0.13 -25.77 -13.54
C ASN A 211 0.87 -24.86 -12.55
N GLN A 212 1.33 -25.45 -11.44
CA GLN A 212 2.03 -24.76 -10.37
C GLN A 212 3.34 -24.10 -10.80
N LYS A 213 3.96 -24.57 -11.90
CA LYS A 213 5.20 -23.99 -12.44
C LYS A 213 5.02 -22.57 -12.94
N VAL A 214 3.79 -22.20 -13.34
CA VAL A 214 3.48 -20.84 -13.81
C VAL A 214 3.71 -19.80 -12.72
N LEU A 215 3.63 -20.19 -11.43
CA LEU A 215 3.88 -19.29 -10.31
C LEU A 215 5.21 -18.56 -10.41
N GLY A 216 6.27 -19.24 -10.89
CA GLY A 216 7.61 -18.66 -11.03
C GLY A 216 7.72 -17.54 -12.07
N TYR A 217 6.72 -17.38 -12.94
CA TYR A 217 6.71 -16.38 -14.01
C TYR A 217 5.84 -15.16 -13.70
N PHE A 218 5.06 -15.19 -12.61
CA PHE A 218 4.25 -14.04 -12.22
C PHE A 218 5.10 -12.91 -11.66
N CYS A 219 4.80 -11.69 -12.07
CA CYS A 219 5.28 -10.48 -11.42
C CYS A 219 4.48 -10.26 -10.13
N LEU A 220 5.13 -10.40 -8.96
CA LEU A 220 4.47 -10.32 -7.66
C LEU A 220 4.55 -8.93 -7.02
N ASN A 221 4.90 -7.87 -7.76
CA ASN A 221 5.14 -6.54 -7.19
C ASN A 221 3.95 -6.00 -6.39
N ASP A 222 2.72 -6.21 -6.88
CA ASP A 222 1.51 -5.77 -6.18
C ASP A 222 1.24 -6.58 -4.90
N ILE A 223 1.60 -7.86 -4.89
CA ILE A 223 1.46 -8.72 -3.71
C ILE A 223 2.54 -8.38 -2.68
N LYS A 224 3.76 -8.09 -3.14
CA LYS A 224 4.86 -7.62 -2.29
C LYS A 224 4.54 -6.28 -1.63
N GLU A 225 3.95 -5.35 -2.38
CA GLU A 225 3.49 -4.06 -1.87
C GLU A 225 2.41 -4.21 -0.79
N ASP A 226 1.43 -5.08 -1.00
CA ASP A 226 0.42 -5.39 0.02
C ASP A 226 1.03 -6.07 1.26
N PHE A 227 2.05 -6.90 1.08
CA PHE A 227 2.74 -7.52 2.20
C PHE A 227 3.58 -6.51 3.00
N GLU A 228 4.23 -5.55 2.32
CA GLU A 228 4.88 -4.42 2.98
C GLU A 228 3.88 -3.62 3.83
N LEU A 229 2.67 -3.41 3.31
CA LEU A 229 1.59 -2.75 4.03
C LEU A 229 1.24 -3.48 5.33
N ALA A 230 1.11 -4.81 5.28
CA ALA A 230 0.86 -5.65 6.44
C ALA A 230 2.00 -5.52 7.47
N GLN A 231 3.26 -5.59 7.03
CA GLN A 231 4.43 -5.46 7.92
C GLN A 231 4.51 -4.07 8.56
N LYS A 232 4.27 -2.99 7.81
CA LYS A 232 4.22 -1.62 8.35
C LYS A 232 3.15 -1.48 9.44
N ALA A 233 1.95 -2.00 9.20
CA ALA A 233 0.90 -2.01 10.21
C ALA A 233 1.31 -2.80 11.47
N CYS A 234 2.00 -3.94 11.30
CA CYS A 234 2.49 -4.74 12.42
C CYS A 234 3.54 -4.01 13.26
N VAL A 235 4.47 -3.30 12.61
CA VAL A 235 5.47 -2.46 13.29
C VAL A 235 4.79 -1.32 14.04
N GLU A 236 3.87 -0.60 13.39
CA GLU A 236 3.14 0.52 14.00
C GLU A 236 2.32 0.10 15.23
N TYR A 237 1.77 -1.12 15.21
CA TYR A 237 1.00 -1.68 16.30
C TYR A 237 1.82 -2.50 17.31
N ASN A 238 3.14 -2.57 17.14
CA ASN A 238 4.04 -3.35 17.98
C ASN A 238 3.65 -4.85 18.09
N VAL A 239 3.16 -5.44 16.98
CA VAL A 239 2.81 -6.87 16.93
C VAL A 239 4.02 -7.72 16.55
N LEU A 240 4.66 -7.39 15.43
CA LEU A 240 5.85 -8.05 14.92
C LEU A 240 6.72 -7.05 14.16
N PRO A 241 8.05 -7.25 14.13
CA PRO A 241 8.95 -6.43 13.32
C PRO A 241 8.71 -6.66 11.82
N ALA A 242 9.13 -5.71 10.99
CA ALA A 242 9.16 -5.88 9.54
C ALA A 242 10.36 -6.73 9.12
N LEU A 243 10.18 -7.68 8.20
CA LEU A 243 11.24 -8.59 7.76
C LEU A 243 12.28 -7.93 6.86
N PHE A 244 12.03 -6.70 6.41
CA PHE A 244 12.92 -5.93 5.54
C PHE A 244 13.83 -4.96 6.31
N ASP A 245 13.71 -4.90 7.64
CA ASP A 245 14.55 -4.07 8.47
C ASP A 245 15.83 -4.86 8.84
N ASP A 246 16.97 -4.35 8.39
CA ASP A 246 18.28 -5.01 8.49
C ASP A 246 18.73 -5.22 9.95
N ASP A 247 18.17 -4.45 10.89
CA ASP A 247 18.48 -4.52 12.32
C ASP A 247 17.57 -5.49 13.09
N VAL A 248 16.67 -6.21 12.41
CA VAL A 248 15.71 -7.10 13.05
C VAL A 248 16.35 -8.41 13.51
N ASP A 249 16.22 -8.67 14.82
CA ASP A 249 16.54 -9.97 15.39
C ASP A 249 15.46 -11.00 15.04
N LEU A 250 15.76 -11.79 14.00
CA LEU A 250 14.88 -12.87 13.53
C LEU A 250 14.70 -13.99 14.58
N SER A 251 15.51 -14.05 15.64
CA SER A 251 15.31 -15.03 16.71
C SER A 251 13.98 -14.84 17.44
N ALA A 252 13.44 -13.62 17.47
CA ALA A 252 12.12 -13.33 18.02
C ALA A 252 10.96 -13.94 17.20
N LEU A 253 11.21 -14.34 15.96
CA LEU A 253 10.22 -14.93 15.05
C LEU A 253 10.24 -16.47 15.05
N ILE A 254 11.25 -17.07 15.66
CA ILE A 254 11.34 -18.52 15.86
C ILE A 254 10.63 -18.82 17.19
N GLU A 255 9.42 -19.38 17.14
CA GLU A 255 8.78 -19.95 18.34
C GLU A 255 9.36 -21.33 18.63
N GLU A 256 9.63 -21.59 19.92
CA GLU A 256 9.67 -22.94 20.51
C GLU A 256 8.30 -23.61 20.46
#